data_AF-A0A0P9PEL4-F1
#
_entry.id   AF-A0A0P9PEL4-F1
#
_cell.length_a   1.000
_cell.length_b   1.000
_cell.length_c   1.000
_cell.angle_alpha   90.00
_cell.angle_beta   90.00
_cell.angle_gamma   90.00
#
_symmetry.space_group_name_H-M   'P 1'
#
loop_
_entity.id
_entity.type
_entity.pdbx_description
1 polymer ?
#
loop_
_entity_poly.entity_id
_entity_poly.type
_entity_poly.pdbx_seq_one_letter_code
_entity_poly.pdbx_strand_id
1 'polypeptide(L)'
;MVSSWRVQQAAQNIRAGAVIAYPTEAVWGLGCDPWDEEAVYRLLAIKSRPVEKGLILIADNIRQFDFLFEDFPELWLDRMASTWPGPNTWLVPHQNLLPEWITGIHETVALRVTDHPTVRELCALVGPLISTSANPAGRPAARSRLRVEQYFRGQIDGVLGGSLGGRRNPSVIRDIATGQVMRAG
;
A
#
# COMPACT_ATOMS: atom_id res chain seq x y z
N MET A 1 2.15 -1.74 -23.22
CA MET A 1 0.93 -2.49 -22.86
C MET A 1 -0.12 -1.45 -22.46
N VAL A 2 -1.29 -1.43 -23.08
CA VAL A 2 -2.34 -0.45 -22.74
C VAL A 2 -2.99 -0.92 -21.44
N SER A 3 -2.95 -0.11 -20.38
CA SER A 3 -3.62 -0.43 -19.10
C SER A 3 -5.12 -0.65 -19.34
N SER A 4 -5.71 -1.62 -18.65
CA SER A 4 -7.14 -1.88 -18.83
C SER A 4 -7.99 -0.64 -18.47
N TRP A 5 -9.13 -0.46 -19.15
CA TRP A 5 -10.07 0.64 -18.85
C TRP A 5 -10.46 0.71 -17.36
N ARG A 6 -10.57 -0.44 -16.70
CA ARG A 6 -10.87 -0.52 -15.26
C ARG A 6 -9.77 0.09 -14.40
N VAL A 7 -8.51 -0.15 -14.74
CA VAL A 7 -7.36 0.42 -14.03
C VAL A 7 -7.27 1.92 -14.30
N GLN A 8 -7.55 2.36 -15.53
CA GLN A 8 -7.60 3.79 -15.87
C GLN A 8 -8.70 4.53 -15.08
N GLN A 9 -9.89 3.94 -14.96
CA GLN A 9 -10.97 4.50 -14.16
C GLN A 9 -10.60 4.57 -12.67
N ALA A 10 -9.99 3.51 -12.14
CA ALA A 10 -9.50 3.51 -10.75
C ALA A 10 -8.43 4.59 -10.52
N ALA A 11 -7.53 4.79 -11.48
CA ALA A 11 -6.51 5.83 -11.43
C ALA A 11 -7.13 7.24 -11.43
N GLN A 12 -8.15 7.48 -12.25
CA GLN A 12 -8.89 8.75 -12.25
C GLN A 12 -9.58 9.00 -10.91
N ASN A 13 -10.24 7.98 -10.35
CA ASN A 13 -10.89 8.10 -9.05
C ASN A 13 -9.87 8.43 -7.96
N ILE A 14 -8.73 7.74 -7.90
CA ILE A 14 -7.68 8.00 -6.90
C ILE A 14 -7.18 9.44 -6.99
N ARG A 15 -6.90 9.94 -8.20
CA ARG A 15 -6.47 11.33 -8.42
C ARG A 15 -7.53 12.36 -8.05
N ALA A 16 -8.79 11.95 -7.91
CA ALA A 16 -9.90 12.77 -7.44
C ALA A 16 -10.17 12.59 -5.93
N GLY A 17 -9.21 12.02 -5.18
CA GLY A 17 -9.30 11.82 -3.73
C GLY A 17 -10.08 10.57 -3.30
N ALA A 18 -10.32 9.61 -4.22
CA ALA A 18 -11.08 8.41 -3.90
C ALA A 18 -10.32 7.43 -2.98
N VAL A 19 -11.07 6.80 -2.08
CA VAL A 19 -10.67 5.60 -1.34
C VAL A 19 -11.28 4.40 -2.05
N ILE A 20 -10.43 3.53 -2.58
CA ILE A 20 -10.86 2.36 -3.35
C ILE A 20 -10.37 1.06 -2.72
N ALA A 21 -11.08 -0.03 -3.02
CA ALA A 21 -10.60 -1.38 -2.76
C ALA A 21 -10.00 -2.01 -4.02
N TYR A 22 -8.95 -2.83 -3.87
CA TYR A 22 -8.31 -3.55 -4.97
C TYR A 22 -7.74 -4.89 -4.50
N PRO A 23 -7.62 -5.90 -5.39
CA PRO A 23 -6.98 -7.16 -5.05
C PRO A 23 -5.47 -6.96 -4.86
N THR A 24 -4.89 -7.66 -3.89
CA THR A 24 -3.43 -7.76 -3.74
C THR A 24 -3.01 -9.23 -3.77
N GLU A 25 -1.76 -9.52 -3.41
CA GLU A 25 -1.19 -10.85 -3.51
C GLU A 25 -1.91 -11.88 -2.61
N ALA A 26 -2.35 -11.46 -1.42
CA ALA A 26 -2.90 -12.36 -0.39
C ALA A 26 -4.33 -12.04 0.04
N VAL A 27 -4.66 -10.75 0.10
CA VAL A 27 -5.94 -10.23 0.61
C VAL A 27 -6.34 -9.01 -0.21
N TRP A 28 -7.57 -8.53 -0.06
CA TRP A 28 -7.96 -7.25 -0.63
C TRP A 28 -7.34 -6.10 0.15
N GLY A 29 -6.95 -5.05 -0.57
CA GLY A 29 -6.45 -3.79 -0.03
C GLY A 29 -7.51 -2.70 -0.03
N LEU A 30 -7.37 -1.74 0.89
CA LEU A 30 -7.96 -0.40 0.79
C LEU A 30 -6.81 0.60 0.63
N GLY A 31 -6.97 1.51 -0.33
CA GLY A 31 -5.96 2.52 -0.61
C GLY A 31 -6.51 3.79 -1.23
N CYS A 32 -5.66 4.81 -1.21
CA CYS A 32 -5.88 6.14 -1.73
C CYS A 32 -4.51 6.76 -2.10
N ASP A 33 -4.54 7.98 -2.65
CA ASP A 33 -3.33 8.77 -2.87
C ASP A 33 -2.69 9.11 -1.52
N PRO A 34 -1.38 8.84 -1.30
CA PRO A 34 -0.67 9.23 -0.09
C PRO A 34 -0.53 10.75 0.11
N TRP A 35 -0.59 11.52 -0.98
CA TRP A 35 -0.38 12.97 -0.96
C TRP A 35 -1.69 13.76 -0.78
N ASP A 36 -2.83 13.06 -0.79
CA ASP A 36 -4.15 13.62 -0.48
C ASP A 36 -4.49 13.37 1.00
N GLU A 37 -4.22 14.38 1.83
CA GLU A 37 -4.47 14.34 3.27
C GLU A 37 -5.93 13.97 3.61
N GLU A 38 -6.90 14.52 2.88
CA GLU A 38 -8.33 14.26 3.12
C GLU A 38 -8.67 12.79 2.82
N ALA A 39 -8.16 12.26 1.70
CA ALA A 39 -8.35 10.87 1.34
C ALA A 39 -7.71 9.92 2.37
N VAL A 40 -6.53 10.26 2.90
CA VAL A 40 -5.85 9.49 3.94
C VAL A 40 -6.65 9.48 5.24
N TYR A 41 -7.10 10.65 5.72
CA TYR A 41 -7.92 10.70 6.94
C TYR A 41 -9.27 10.01 6.76
N ARG A 42 -9.88 10.09 5.57
CA ARG A 42 -11.09 9.32 5.26
C ARG A 42 -10.84 7.82 5.31
N LEU A 43 -9.72 7.34 4.74
CA LEU A 43 -9.31 5.94 4.83
C LEU A 43 -9.11 5.51 6.29
N LEU A 44 -8.43 6.33 7.10
CA LEU A 44 -8.21 6.05 8.52
C LEU A 44 -9.55 5.96 9.29
N ALA A 45 -10.48 6.87 9.02
CA ALA A 45 -11.81 6.89 9.61
C ALA A 45 -12.63 5.63 9.25
N ILE A 46 -12.68 5.25 7.97
CA ILE A 46 -13.33 4.02 7.48
C ILE A 46 -12.80 2.78 8.22
N LYS A 47 -11.50 2.78 8.53
CA LYS A 47 -10.84 1.66 9.21
C LYS A 47 -10.91 1.74 10.73
N SER A 48 -11.39 2.85 11.29
CA SER A 48 -11.24 3.19 12.70
C SER A 48 -9.79 2.98 13.16
N ARG A 49 -8.83 3.44 12.34
CA ARG A 49 -7.40 3.26 12.54
C ARG A 49 -6.80 4.57 13.06
N PRO A 50 -6.12 4.56 14.22
CA PRO A 50 -5.36 5.73 14.69
C PRO A 50 -4.21 6.05 13.72
N VAL A 51 -3.98 7.35 13.46
CA VAL A 51 -2.95 7.85 12.54
C VAL A 51 -1.54 7.49 13.00
N GLU A 52 -1.34 7.42 14.31
CA GLU A 52 -0.06 7.19 14.98
C GLU A 52 0.56 5.85 14.60
N LYS A 53 -0.25 4.89 14.12
CA LYS A 53 0.21 3.56 13.69
C LYS A 53 0.96 3.56 12.35
N GLY A 54 0.96 4.68 11.63
CA GLY A 54 1.46 4.77 10.28
C GLY A 54 0.74 3.87 9.27
N LEU A 55 1.12 4.01 8.00
CA LEU A 55 0.55 3.34 6.85
C LEU A 55 1.65 2.71 5.99
N ILE A 56 1.26 1.81 5.08
CA ILE A 56 2.17 1.18 4.12
C ILE A 56 2.00 1.88 2.78
N LEU A 57 3.10 2.30 2.17
CA LEU A 57 3.14 2.74 0.77
C LEU A 57 3.49 1.56 -0.13
N ILE A 58 2.75 1.41 -1.22
CA ILE A 58 3.03 0.45 -2.27
C ILE A 58 3.35 1.16 -3.59
N ALA A 59 4.20 0.55 -4.40
CA ALA A 59 4.63 1.09 -5.70
C ALA A 59 4.72 -0.01 -6.76
N ASP A 60 4.74 0.39 -8.03
CA ASP A 60 5.03 -0.48 -9.17
C ASP A 60 6.51 -0.86 -9.24
N ASN A 61 7.38 0.11 -8.95
CA ASN A 61 8.82 -0.07 -9.01
C ASN A 61 9.52 0.81 -7.97
N ILE A 62 10.76 0.44 -7.64
CA ILE A 62 11.55 1.08 -6.59
C ILE A 62 11.78 2.58 -6.85
N ARG A 63 11.81 3.00 -8.12
CA ARG A 63 12.11 4.40 -8.50
C ARG A 63 11.07 5.40 -8.03
N GLN A 64 9.85 4.95 -7.76
CA GLN A 64 8.81 5.82 -7.18
C GLN A 64 9.14 6.26 -5.75
N PHE A 65 10.17 5.69 -5.13
CA PHE A 65 10.69 6.04 -3.81
C PHE A 65 12.12 6.59 -3.84
N ASP A 66 12.71 6.87 -5.00
CA ASP A 66 14.12 7.31 -5.12
C ASP A 66 14.43 8.52 -4.21
N PHE A 67 13.46 9.41 -4.02
CA PHE A 67 13.58 10.58 -3.15
C PHE A 67 13.87 10.24 -1.67
N LEU A 68 13.56 9.02 -1.20
CA LEU A 68 13.86 8.58 0.17
C LEU A 68 15.26 8.00 0.32
N PHE A 69 15.93 7.69 -0.79
CA PHE A 69 17.09 6.79 -0.81
C PHE A 69 18.43 7.49 -1.04
N GLU A 70 18.45 8.82 -1.19
CA GLU A 70 19.63 9.61 -1.55
C GLU A 70 20.86 9.31 -0.65
N ASP A 71 20.65 9.21 0.66
CA ASP A 71 21.70 8.96 1.65
C ASP A 71 21.72 7.52 2.20
N PHE A 72 21.05 6.57 1.53
CA PHE A 72 20.99 5.20 2.03
C PHE A 72 22.28 4.42 1.74
N PRO A 73 22.78 3.60 2.68
CA PRO A 73 23.86 2.66 2.40
C PRO A 73 23.54 1.75 1.21
N GLU A 74 24.51 1.49 0.35
CA GLU A 74 24.37 0.62 -0.84
C GLU A 74 23.80 -0.77 -0.46
N LEU A 75 24.24 -1.32 0.68
CA LEU A 75 23.71 -2.58 1.22
C LEU A 75 22.18 -2.56 1.43
N TRP A 76 21.59 -1.42 1.81
CA TRP A 76 20.15 -1.30 2.00
C TRP A 76 19.43 -1.28 0.66
N LEU A 77 19.99 -0.57 -0.34
CA LEU A 77 19.48 -0.57 -1.70
C LEU A 77 19.50 -1.97 -2.30
N ASP A 78 20.59 -2.72 -2.11
CA ASP A 78 20.73 -4.11 -2.56
C ASP A 78 19.71 -5.06 -1.91
N ARG A 79 19.45 -4.91 -0.60
CA ARG A 79 18.42 -5.67 0.12
C ARG A 79 17.04 -5.43 -0.46
N MET A 80 16.72 -4.16 -0.76
CA MET A 80 15.45 -3.79 -1.39
C MET A 80 15.37 -4.35 -2.81
N ALA A 81 16.36 -4.07 -3.65
CA ALA A 81 16.39 -4.47 -5.06
C ALA A 81 16.37 -6.00 -5.26
N SER A 82 17.00 -6.77 -4.38
CA SER A 82 17.01 -8.24 -4.45
C SER A 82 15.71 -8.90 -3.98
N THR A 83 14.84 -8.18 -3.27
CA THR A 83 13.60 -8.71 -2.68
C THR A 83 12.32 -8.14 -3.27
N TRP A 84 12.44 -7.11 -4.12
CA TRP A 84 11.36 -6.43 -4.82
C TRP A 84 11.46 -6.62 -6.33
N PRO A 85 10.32 -6.71 -7.06
CA PRO A 85 8.94 -6.72 -6.58
C PRO A 85 8.60 -8.01 -5.81
N GLY A 86 7.76 -7.94 -4.78
CA GLY A 86 7.41 -9.14 -4.02
C GLY A 86 6.75 -8.90 -2.66
N PRO A 87 6.68 -9.95 -1.83
CA PRO A 87 5.96 -9.97 -0.55
C PRO A 87 6.79 -9.39 0.60
N ASN A 88 7.76 -8.55 0.29
CA ASN A 88 8.65 -7.95 1.28
C ASN A 88 8.23 -6.50 1.49
N THR A 89 8.06 -6.12 2.74
CA THR A 89 7.82 -4.75 3.15
C THR A 89 8.99 -4.32 4.00
N TRP A 90 9.65 -3.23 3.62
CA TRP A 90 10.80 -2.70 4.33
C TRP A 90 10.38 -1.46 5.11
N LEU A 91 10.67 -1.43 6.41
CA LEU A 91 10.65 -0.21 7.21
C LEU A 91 11.95 0.53 6.92
N VAL A 92 11.84 1.73 6.37
CA VAL A 92 12.99 2.57 6.03
C VAL A 92 12.88 3.93 6.71
N PRO A 93 13.98 4.59 7.08
CA PRO A 93 13.94 5.97 7.55
C PRO A 93 13.26 6.88 6.52
N HIS A 94 12.32 7.73 6.93
CA HIS A 94 11.62 8.63 6.00
C HIS A 94 12.26 10.02 5.90
N GLN A 95 13.20 10.34 6.80
CA GLN A 95 14.01 11.56 6.77
C GLN A 95 13.19 12.86 6.76
N ASN A 96 11.99 12.85 7.35
CA ASN A 96 11.02 13.95 7.35
C ASN A 96 10.52 14.35 5.94
N LEU A 97 10.73 13.49 4.94
CA LEU A 97 10.25 13.70 3.56
C LEU A 97 8.81 13.26 3.36
N LEU A 98 8.21 12.62 4.37
CA LEU A 98 6.83 12.17 4.33
C LEU A 98 6.01 12.84 5.44
N PRO A 99 4.75 13.21 5.15
CA PRO A 99 3.86 13.79 6.13
C PRO A 99 3.45 12.79 7.22
N GLU A 100 3.12 13.31 8.40
CA GLU A 100 2.75 12.53 9.59
C GLU A 100 1.50 11.67 9.38
N TRP A 101 0.58 12.04 8.48
CA TRP A 101 -0.57 11.20 8.17
C TRP A 101 -0.19 9.88 7.48
N ILE A 102 1.03 9.76 6.93
CA ILE A 102 1.59 8.53 6.38
C ILE A 102 2.42 7.78 7.43
N THR A 103 3.32 8.49 8.11
CA THR A 103 4.34 7.89 8.98
C THR A 103 3.84 7.65 10.40
N GLY A 104 2.81 8.37 10.83
CA GLY A 104 2.35 8.39 12.21
C GLY A 104 3.42 9.01 13.11
N ILE A 105 3.68 8.38 14.26
CA ILE A 105 4.70 8.84 15.22
C ILE A 105 6.10 8.27 14.94
N HIS A 106 6.28 7.60 13.80
CA HIS A 106 7.48 6.80 13.52
C HIS A 106 8.50 7.58 12.68
N GLU A 107 9.78 7.37 12.96
CA GLU A 107 10.91 7.84 12.13
C GLU A 107 11.08 7.02 10.84
N THR A 108 10.33 5.92 10.71
CA THR A 108 10.37 5.01 9.57
C THR A 108 9.02 4.90 8.87
N VAL A 109 9.04 4.64 7.56
CA VAL A 109 7.87 4.32 6.74
C VAL A 109 7.95 2.89 6.21
N ALA A 110 6.80 2.21 6.10
CA ALA A 110 6.71 0.89 5.48
C ALA A 110 6.53 1.01 3.97
N LEU A 111 7.50 0.54 3.19
CA LEU A 111 7.46 0.55 1.72
C LEU A 111 7.33 -0.87 1.17
N ARG A 112 6.70 -1.01 0.01
CA ARG A 112 6.66 -2.28 -0.74
C ARG A 112 6.52 -2.04 -2.24
N VAL A 113 7.34 -2.70 -3.03
CA VAL A 113 7.09 -2.83 -4.46
C VAL A 113 6.26 -4.09 -4.69
N THR A 114 5.03 -3.92 -5.17
CA THR A 114 4.07 -5.02 -5.36
C THR A 114 4.44 -5.89 -6.57
N ASP A 115 4.21 -7.20 -6.48
CA ASP A 115 4.29 -8.12 -7.64
C ASP A 115 2.90 -8.36 -8.28
N HIS A 116 1.83 -7.77 -7.74
CA HIS A 116 0.48 -7.95 -8.24
C HIS A 116 0.23 -7.13 -9.53
N PRO A 117 0.01 -7.77 -10.70
CA PRO A 117 0.01 -7.09 -12.00
C PRO A 117 -0.94 -5.89 -12.09
N THR A 118 -2.18 -6.05 -11.63
CA THR A 118 -3.18 -4.96 -11.65
C THR A 118 -2.81 -3.79 -10.76
N VAL A 119 -2.12 -4.05 -9.64
CA VAL A 119 -1.74 -3.00 -8.67
C VAL A 119 -0.49 -2.28 -9.14
N ARG A 120 0.43 -3.01 -9.79
CA ARG A 120 1.56 -2.43 -10.52
C ARG A 120 1.09 -1.48 -11.62
N GLU A 121 0.16 -1.91 -12.48
CA GLU A 121 -0.41 -1.02 -13.50
C GLU A 121 -1.06 0.23 -12.88
N LEU A 122 -1.76 0.07 -11.76
CA LEU A 122 -2.37 1.20 -11.07
C LEU A 122 -1.31 2.18 -10.53
N CYS A 123 -0.30 1.68 -9.81
CA CYS A 123 0.78 2.50 -9.24
C CYS A 123 1.62 3.17 -10.34
N ALA A 124 1.82 2.51 -11.48
CA ALA A 124 2.50 3.09 -12.63
C ALA A 124 1.76 4.32 -13.20
N LEU A 125 0.42 4.36 -13.05
CA LEU A 125 -0.38 5.51 -13.49
C LEU A 125 -0.45 6.62 -12.44
N VAL A 126 -0.54 6.29 -11.16
CA VAL A 126 -0.86 7.29 -10.11
C VAL A 126 0.29 7.66 -9.20
N GLY A 127 1.40 6.93 -9.21
CA GLY A 127 2.42 7.05 -8.16
C GLY A 127 2.28 5.96 -7.10
N PRO A 128 3.02 6.09 -5.99
CA PRO A 128 2.81 5.25 -4.81
C PRO A 128 1.37 5.36 -4.29
N LEU A 129 0.89 4.31 -3.64
CA LEU A 129 -0.42 4.27 -3.01
C LEU A 129 -0.33 3.92 -1.53
N ILE A 130 -1.18 4.53 -0.71
CA ILE A 130 -1.47 4.00 0.62
C ILE A 130 -2.14 2.64 0.43
N SER A 131 -1.70 1.63 1.18
CA SER A 131 -2.28 0.29 1.12
C SER A 131 -2.43 -0.30 2.51
N THR A 132 -3.67 -0.66 2.85
CA THR A 132 -3.97 -1.40 4.09
C THR A 132 -4.83 -2.62 3.76
N SER A 133 -4.90 -3.61 4.66
CA SER A 133 -5.82 -4.73 4.47
C SER A 133 -7.29 -4.27 4.51
N ALA A 134 -8.13 -4.78 3.62
CA ALA A 134 -9.55 -4.44 3.55
C ALA A 134 -10.33 -5.19 4.64
N ASN A 135 -10.31 -4.67 5.86
CA ASN A 135 -11.13 -5.09 6.98
C ASN A 135 -11.44 -3.94 7.94
N PRO A 136 -12.61 -3.97 8.60
CA PRO A 136 -12.85 -3.23 9.83
C PRO A 136 -11.85 -3.63 10.91
N ALA A 137 -11.61 -2.73 11.87
CA ALA A 137 -10.76 -3.01 13.02
C ALA A 137 -11.16 -4.33 13.72
N GLY A 138 -10.18 -5.16 14.04
CA GLY A 138 -10.38 -6.46 14.70
C GLY A 138 -10.98 -7.58 13.85
N ARG A 139 -11.34 -7.34 12.57
CA ARG A 139 -11.90 -8.38 11.68
C ARG A 139 -10.84 -8.97 10.73
N PRO A 140 -11.03 -10.22 10.25
CA PRO A 140 -10.19 -10.79 9.21
C PRO A 140 -10.25 -9.98 7.91
N ALA A 141 -9.10 -9.85 7.26
CA ALA A 141 -8.95 -9.24 5.93
C ALA A 141 -9.87 -9.90 4.90
N ALA A 142 -10.54 -9.09 4.08
CA ALA A 142 -11.37 -9.60 3.00
C ALA A 142 -10.52 -10.38 1.98
N ARG A 143 -10.99 -11.57 1.60
CA ARG A 143 -10.38 -12.41 0.55
C ARG A 143 -11.26 -12.50 -0.71
N SER A 144 -12.40 -11.83 -0.71
CA SER A 144 -13.32 -11.78 -1.84
C SER A 144 -13.90 -10.38 -1.99
N ARG A 145 -14.26 -10.02 -3.22
CA ARG A 145 -14.99 -8.79 -3.52
C ARG A 145 -16.29 -8.67 -2.71
N LEU A 146 -17.07 -9.76 -2.63
CA LEU A 146 -18.28 -9.80 -1.82
C LEU A 146 -18.00 -9.40 -0.36
N ARG A 147 -16.88 -9.85 0.21
CA ARG A 147 -16.53 -9.52 1.59
C ARG A 147 -16.12 -8.05 1.76
N VAL A 148 -15.43 -7.47 0.78
CA VAL A 148 -15.16 -6.02 0.73
C VAL A 148 -16.46 -5.24 0.73
N GLU A 149 -17.39 -5.59 -0.17
CA GLU A 149 -18.69 -4.92 -0.28
C GLU A 149 -19.53 -5.06 1.00
N GLN A 150 -19.50 -6.22 1.67
CA GLN A 150 -20.14 -6.41 2.97
C GLN A 150 -19.54 -5.55 4.08
N TYR A 151 -18.21 -5.35 4.07
CA TYR A 151 -17.52 -4.58 5.10
C TYR A 151 -17.67 -3.06 4.93
N PHE A 152 -17.66 -2.58 3.69
CA PHE A 152 -17.49 -1.16 3.39
C PHE A 152 -18.61 -0.61 2.50
N ARG A 153 -19.81 -1.21 2.56
CA ARG A 153 -20.96 -0.76 1.78
C ARG A 153 -21.22 0.73 2.00
N GLY A 154 -21.16 1.50 0.91
CA GLY A 154 -21.41 2.95 0.92
C GLY A 154 -20.30 3.79 1.58
N GLN A 155 -19.16 3.21 1.94
CA GLN A 155 -18.04 3.91 2.59
C GLN A 155 -16.84 4.15 1.68
N ILE A 156 -16.70 3.37 0.60
CA ILE A 156 -15.62 3.47 -0.39
C ILE A 156 -16.17 3.81 -1.76
N ASP A 157 -15.40 4.53 -2.58
CA ASP A 157 -15.89 5.08 -3.85
C ASP A 157 -15.82 4.08 -5.01
N GLY A 158 -15.07 2.99 -4.84
CA GLY A 158 -14.93 2.00 -5.89
C GLY A 158 -14.25 0.71 -5.46
N VAL A 159 -14.46 -0.32 -6.26
CA VAL A 159 -13.79 -1.61 -6.14
C VAL A 159 -13.18 -1.96 -7.49
N LEU A 160 -11.84 -1.89 -7.57
CA LEU A 160 -11.10 -2.35 -8.72
C LEU A 160 -11.19 -3.88 -8.76
N GLY A 161 -11.86 -4.41 -9.78
CA GLY A 161 -12.04 -5.84 -9.95
C GLY A 161 -10.74 -6.55 -10.33
N GLY A 162 -10.61 -7.81 -9.91
CA GLY A 162 -9.51 -8.70 -10.26
C GLY A 162 -9.44 -9.88 -9.29
N SER A 163 -8.52 -10.80 -9.55
CA SER A 163 -8.24 -11.94 -8.68
C SER A 163 -7.10 -11.60 -7.73
N LEU A 164 -7.09 -12.21 -6.54
CA LEU A 164 -5.92 -12.16 -5.67
C LEU A 164 -4.74 -12.91 -6.30
N GLY A 165 -3.52 -12.56 -5.90
CA GLY A 165 -2.29 -13.22 -6.37
C GLY A 165 -2.05 -14.63 -5.83
N GLY A 166 -2.97 -15.21 -5.06
CA GLY A 166 -2.92 -16.59 -4.58
C GLY A 166 -2.06 -16.85 -3.34
N ARG A 167 -1.41 -15.83 -2.76
CA ARG A 167 -0.65 -16.00 -1.51
C ARG A 167 -1.60 -16.26 -0.33
N ARG A 168 -1.14 -17.09 0.61
CA ARG A 168 -1.91 -17.39 1.84
C ARG A 168 -1.84 -16.24 2.82
N ASN A 169 -0.64 -15.69 3.02
CA ASN A 169 -0.35 -14.74 4.06
C ASN A 169 0.06 -13.36 3.51
N PRO A 170 -0.10 -12.27 4.29
CA PRO A 170 0.37 -10.93 3.95
C PRO A 170 1.90 -10.84 3.77
N SER A 171 2.40 -9.69 3.35
CA SER A 171 3.84 -9.44 3.26
C SER A 171 4.55 -9.55 4.61
N VAL A 172 5.79 -10.02 4.58
CA VAL A 172 6.73 -9.95 5.69
C VAL A 172 7.14 -8.49 5.86
N ILE A 173 7.16 -7.98 7.09
CA ILE A 173 7.69 -6.64 7.40
C ILE A 173 9.06 -6.80 8.05
N ARG A 174 10.07 -6.10 7.52
CA ARG A 174 11.46 -6.13 7.99
C ARG A 174 11.99 -4.73 8.22
N ASP A 175 12.84 -4.57 9.22
CA ASP A 175 13.61 -3.34 9.41
C ASP A 175 14.80 -3.31 8.43
N ILE A 176 15.00 -2.20 7.71
CA ILE A 176 16.03 -2.14 6.66
C ILE A 176 17.45 -2.14 7.21
N ALA A 177 17.67 -1.52 8.37
CA ALA A 177 18.98 -1.37 8.98
C ALA A 177 19.48 -2.73 9.50
N THR A 178 18.66 -3.39 10.29
CA THR A 178 19.00 -4.64 10.99
C THR A 178 18.67 -5.90 10.18
N GLY A 179 17.71 -5.83 9.25
CA GLY A 179 17.15 -7.00 8.58
C GLY A 179 16.16 -7.80 9.43
N GLN A 180 15.89 -7.36 10.67
CA GLN A 180 15.02 -8.06 11.61
C GLN A 180 13.58 -8.14 11.09
N VAL A 181 12.94 -9.30 11.27
CA VAL A 181 11.52 -9.49 10.93
C VAL A 181 10.65 -8.91 12.04
N MET A 182 9.90 -7.88 11.71
CA MET A 182 8.95 -7.20 12.61
C MET A 182 7.56 -7.85 12.55
N ARG A 183 7.20 -8.41 11.39
CA ARG A 183 5.96 -9.18 11.19
C ARG A 183 6.23 -10.34 10.23
N ALA A 184 5.93 -11.56 10.67
CA ALA A 184 5.93 -12.71 9.79
C ALA A 184 4.80 -12.61 8.75
N GLY A 185 5.07 -13.11 7.55
CA GLY A 185 4.11 -13.22 6.46
C GLY A 185 3.72 -14.66 6.20
#